data_AF-A0A970DNA0-F1
#
_entry.id   AF-A0A970DNA0-F1
#
_cell.length_a   1.000
_cell.length_b   1.000
_cell.length_c   1.000
_cell.angle_alpha   90.00
_cell.angle_beta   90.00
_cell.angle_gamma   90.00
#
_symmetry.space_group_name_H-M   'P 1'
#
loop_
_entity.id
_entity.type
_entity.pdbx_description
1 polymer ?
#
loop_
_entity_poly.entity_id
_entity_poly.type
_entity_poly.pdbx_seq_one_letter_code
_entity_poly.pdbx_strand_id
1 'polypeptide(L)' 'MDYRKEKRYLTKLLKQYKKDLDRFEKKDRSYEYENINELHRKILGRKLVIQNIESRIEMCKRALAKKRLRQQ' A
#
# COMPACT_ATOMS: atom_id res chain seq x y z
N MET A 1 -17.23 -11.03 -8.08
CA MET A 1 -15.99 -10.26 -7.91
C MET A 1 -14.80 -11.12 -8.30
N ASP A 2 -13.91 -10.65 -9.18
CA ASP A 2 -12.69 -11.39 -9.55
C ASP A 2 -11.52 -10.98 -8.64
N TYR A 3 -11.33 -11.74 -7.57
CA TYR A 3 -10.24 -11.53 -6.61
C TYR A 3 -8.83 -11.68 -7.21
N ARG A 4 -8.67 -12.40 -8.34
CA ARG A 4 -7.35 -12.49 -9.02
C ARG A 4 -7.04 -11.18 -9.73
N LYS A 5 -8.00 -10.65 -10.49
CA LYS A 5 -7.86 -9.36 -11.18
C LYS A 5 -7.65 -8.22 -10.18
N GLU A 6 -8.42 -8.20 -9.10
CA GLU A 6 -8.29 -7.20 -8.05
C GLU A 6 -6.95 -7.28 -7.33
N LYS A 7 -6.51 -8.48 -6.90
CA LYS A 7 -5.18 -8.68 -6.30
C LYS A 7 -4.07 -8.15 -7.21
N ARG A 8 -4.14 -8.42 -8.52
CA ARG A 8 -3.14 -7.95 -9.51
C ARG A 8 -3.11 -6.43 -9.60
N TYR A 9 -4.28 -5.79 -9.64
CA TYR A 9 -4.39 -4.33 -9.62
C TYR A 9 -3.81 -3.73 -8.33
N LEU A 10 -4.24 -4.22 -7.18
CA LEU A 10 -3.78 -3.73 -5.87
C LEU A 10 -2.27 -3.92 -5.68
N THR A 11 -1.70 -5.01 -6.18
CA THR A 11 -0.24 -5.25 -6.13
C THR A 11 0.53 -4.21 -6.94
N LYS A 12 0.04 -3.84 -8.13
CA LYS A 12 0.63 -2.76 -8.92
C LYS A 12 0.52 -1.41 -8.21
N LEU A 13 -0.65 -1.12 -7.64
CA LEU A 13 -0.91 0.09 -6.89
C LEU A 13 0.01 0.20 -5.66
N LEU A 14 0.16 -0.90 -4.90
CA LEU A 14 1.05 -0.98 -3.75
C LEU A 14 2.50 -0.63 -4.12
N LYS A 15 2.99 -1.16 -5.25
CA LYS A 15 4.34 -0.88 -5.73
C LYS A 15 4.53 0.61 -6.04
N GLN A 16 3.53 1.25 -6.62
CA GLN A 16 3.57 2.69 -6.90
C GLN A 16 3.62 3.51 -5.60
N TYR A 17 2.72 3.24 -4.65
CA TYR A 17 2.69 3.96 -3.38
C TYR A 17 3.95 3.77 -2.53
N LYS A 18 4.53 2.57 -2.51
CA LYS A 18 5.83 2.32 -1.85
C LYS A 18 6.96 3.11 -2.50
N LYS A 19 7.02 3.14 -3.83
CA LYS A 19 8.03 3.92 -4.57
C LYS A 19 7.88 5.42 -4.30
N ASP A 20 6.65 5.92 -4.23
CA ASP A 20 6.40 7.32 -3.91
C ASP A 20 6.81 7.63 -2.46
N LEU A 21 6.43 6.78 -1.50
CA LEU A 21 6.85 6.93 -0.10
C LEU A 21 8.39 6.97 0.04
N ASP A 22 9.10 6.04 -0.62
CA ASP A 22 10.57 6.02 -0.63
C ASP A 22 11.16 7.33 -1.18
N ARG A 23 10.53 7.95 -2.19
CA ARG A 23 10.96 9.25 -2.72
C ARG A 23 10.75 10.37 -1.69
N PHE A 24 9.66 10.33 -0.92
CA PHE A 24 9.40 11.32 0.13
C PHE A 24 10.41 11.17 1.28
N GLU A 25 10.63 9.96 1.76
CA GLU A 25 11.59 9.69 2.85
C GLU A 25 13.04 10.00 2.43
N LYS A 26 13.40 9.84 1.13
CA LYS A 26 14.73 10.22 0.64
C LYS A 26 14.93 11.73 0.47
N LYS A 27 13.89 12.49 0.13
CA LYS A 27 13.95 13.96 0.02
C LYS A 27 14.04 14.65 1.39
N ASP A 28 13.71 13.94 2.46
CA ASP A 28 13.75 14.42 3.86
C ASP A 28 15.15 14.85 4.32
N ARG A 29 16.23 14.29 3.75
CA ARG A 29 17.61 14.65 4.12
C ARG A 29 18.03 16.07 3.71
N SER A 30 17.21 16.78 2.94
CA SER A 30 17.54 18.08 2.34
C SER A 30 16.58 19.21 2.71
N TYR A 31 15.53 18.95 3.50
CA TYR A 31 14.60 20.00 3.93
C TYR A 31 15.09 20.63 5.23
N GLU A 32 15.49 21.91 5.15
CA GLU A 32 15.70 22.75 6.32
C GLU A 32 14.43 22.80 7.18
N TYR A 33 14.67 22.91 8.49
CA TYR A 33 13.82 22.57 9.64
C TYR A 33 12.39 23.14 9.68
N GLU A 34 11.96 23.99 8.75
CA GLU A 34 10.74 24.79 8.90
C GLU A 34 9.43 24.03 8.67
N ASN A 35 9.45 22.80 8.10
CA ASN A 35 8.19 22.12 7.76
C ASN A 35 8.14 20.59 7.99
N ILE A 36 8.93 20.10 8.94
CA ILE A 36 9.01 18.68 9.35
C ILE A 36 7.62 18.10 9.73
N ASN A 37 6.78 18.88 10.40
CA ASN A 37 5.45 18.43 10.83
C ASN A 37 4.49 18.17 9.67
N GLU A 38 4.54 18.98 8.60
CA GLU A 38 3.74 18.75 7.40
C GLU A 38 4.24 17.51 6.64
N LEU A 39 5.55 17.32 6.60
CA LEU A 39 6.18 16.16 5.98
C LEU A 39 5.83 14.85 6.71
N HIS A 40 5.93 14.82 8.04
CA HIS A 40 5.50 13.68 8.84
C HIS A 40 4.02 13.33 8.62
N ARG A 41 3.13 14.34 8.55
CA ARG A 41 1.71 14.12 8.22
C ARG A 41 1.52 13.48 6.85
N LYS A 42 2.25 13.95 5.82
CA LYS A 42 2.21 13.37 4.47
C LYS A 42 2.74 11.94 4.43
N ILE A 43 3.82 11.64 5.18
CA ILE A 43 4.38 10.29 5.32
C ILE A 43 3.37 9.36 5.99
N LEU A 44 2.77 9.79 7.11
CA LEU A 44 1.78 9.01 7.84
C LEU A 44 0.57 8.68 6.97
N GLY A 45 0.02 9.68 6.25
CA GLY A 45 -1.09 9.47 5.32
C GLY A 45 -0.78 8.43 4.24
N ARG A 46 0.43 8.45 3.68
CA ARG A 46 0.87 7.44 2.70
C ARG A 46 1.03 6.06 3.31
N LYS A 47 1.58 5.96 4.52
CA LYS A 47 1.70 4.69 5.26
C LYS A 47 0.32 4.07 5.52
N LEU A 48 -0.67 4.86 5.89
CA LEU A 48 -2.06 4.40 6.07
C LEU A 48 -2.66 3.87 4.76
N VAL A 49 -2.45 4.55 3.63
CA VAL A 49 -2.92 4.08 2.32
C VAL A 49 -2.25 2.75 1.94
N ILE A 50 -0.94 2.61 2.17
CA ILE A 50 -0.20 1.36 1.94
C ILE A 50 -0.79 0.22 2.78
N GLN A 51 -1.00 0.44 4.08
CA GLN A 51 -1.58 -0.56 4.97
C GLN A 51 -2.98 -1.00 4.52
N ASN A 52 -3.81 -0.06 4.06
CA ASN A 52 -5.13 -0.37 3.50
C ASN A 52 -5.05 -1.25 2.25
N ILE A 53 -4.12 -0.94 1.33
CA ILE A 53 -3.91 -1.74 0.12
C ILE A 53 -3.43 -3.16 0.50
N GLU A 54 -2.49 -3.28 1.44
CA GLU A 54 -1.98 -4.57 1.92
C GLU A 54 -3.08 -5.43 2.56
N SER A 55 -3.91 -4.83 3.43
CA SER A 55 -5.07 -5.49 4.02
C SER A 55 -6.03 -6.04 2.96
N ARG A 56 -6.32 -5.24 1.93
CA ARG A 56 -7.23 -5.64 0.85
C ARG A 56 -6.65 -6.73 -0.05
N ILE A 57 -5.33 -6.72 -0.29
CA ILE A 57 -4.62 -7.83 -0.94
C ILE A 57 -4.77 -9.12 -0.11
N GLU A 58 -4.64 -9.03 1.21
CA GLU A 58 -4.76 -10.18 2.09
C GLU A 58 -6.18 -10.75 2.10
N MET A 59 -7.20 -9.90 2.09
CA MET A 59 -8.60 -10.33 1.88
C MET A 59 -8.78 -11.09 0.57
N CYS A 60 -8.18 -10.61 -0.53
CA CYS A 60 -8.22 -11.30 -1.81
C CYS A 60 -7.56 -12.70 -1.73
N LYS A 61 -6.41 -12.84 -1.05
CA LYS A 61 -5.75 -14.13 -0.85
C LYS A 61 -6.64 -15.10 -0.07
N ARG A 62 -7.23 -14.65 1.04
CA ARG A 62 -8.14 -15.46 1.87
C ARG A 62 -9.36 -15.93 1.08
N ALA A 63 -9.96 -15.05 0.28
CA ALA A 63 -11.10 -15.40 -0.57
C ALA A 63 -10.74 -16.47 -1.63
N LEU A 64 -9.56 -16.32 -2.26
CA LEU A 64 -9.07 -17.30 -3.23
C LEU A 64 -8.75 -18.66 -2.60
N ALA A 65 -8.16 -18.67 -1.40
CA ALA A 65 -7.88 -19.89 -0.65
C ALA A 65 -9.18 -20.63 -0.27
N LYS A 66 -10.18 -19.90 0.26
CA LYS A 66 -11.51 -20.45 0.57
C LYS A 66 -12.20 -21.05 -0.66
N LYS A 67 -12.08 -20.41 -1.83
CA LYS A 67 -12.66 -20.95 -3.08
C LYS A 67 -12.02 -22.28 -3.48
N ARG A 68 -10.70 -22.44 -3.27
CA ARG A 68 -9.98 -23.69 -3.57
C ARG A 68 -10.44 -24.85 -2.67
N LEU A 69 -10.65 -24.58 -1.37
CA LEU A 69 -11.14 -25.59 -0.41
C LEU A 69 -12.56 -26.08 -0.71
N ARG A 70 -13.40 -25.27 -1.34
CA ARG A 70 -14.78 -25.66 -1.72
C ARG A 70 -14.86 -26.48 -3.01
N GLN A 71 -13.74 -26.63 -3.73
CA GLN A 71 -13.66 -27.36 -5.00
C GLN A 71 -12.91 -28.69 -4.86
N GLN A 72 -12.51 -29.04 -3.64
CA GLN A 72 -11.97 -30.34 -3.23
C GLN A 72 -13.05 -31.08 -2.44
#